data_AF-A0A1A8CMM7-F1
#
_entry.id   AF-A0A1A8CMM7-F1
#
_cell.length_a   1.000
_cell.length_b   1.000
_cell.length_c   1.000
_cell.angle_alpha   90.00
_cell.angle_beta   90.00
_cell.angle_gamma   90.00
#
_symmetry.space_group_name_H-M   'P 1'
#
loop_
_entity.id
_entity.type
_entity.pdbx_description
1 polymer ?
#
loop_
_entity_poly.entity_id
_entity_poly.type
_entity_poly.pdbx_seq_one_letter_code
_entity_poly.pdbx_strand_id
1 'polypeptide(L)'
;MGLLGRLRKDWFMVGILVVILSARLMPSVGVKGGPLRPEITIAYVAVSLIFFNSGLSLKTEELTSALLHVRLHLFVQSFTLIFFPVAVWLLLQVLALTSIDPWLLKGLQTVSCMPPPVSSAVILTKAVGGNEAAAIFNSAFGSFLGIVVTPLLLLLFLGSSSSVPFSSIFSQLFMTVVVPLILGQVCRRFLREFLERRKLPFGAISSAVLLMIIYTTFCDTFSNPNIELDLGSLLLVVVIIFSIQLSFMLLTFTVSSRSALGFSPADTVAIVFCSTHKSLTLGIPMLKIVFEGYEHLSLISVPLLIYHPAQILLGSVLVPTIRAWMSSGPKAVKLSNLQPV
;
A
#
# COMPACT_ATOMS: atom_id res chain seq x y z
N MET A 1 4.32 -1.10 29.08
CA MET A 1 5.21 -1.23 27.89
C MET A 1 6.00 0.07 27.76
N GLY A 2 7.33 0.02 27.91
CA GLY A 2 8.17 1.22 27.86
C GLY A 2 8.25 1.87 26.47
N LEU A 3 8.67 3.14 26.43
CA LEU A 3 8.78 3.97 25.22
C LEU A 3 9.61 3.29 24.10
N LEU A 4 10.75 2.67 24.46
CA LEU A 4 11.58 1.88 23.55
C LEU A 4 10.85 0.67 22.93
N GLY A 5 9.94 0.05 23.67
CA GLY A 5 9.14 -1.07 23.18
C GLY A 5 8.09 -0.65 22.15
N ARG A 6 7.55 0.57 22.27
CA ARG A 6 6.65 1.17 21.27
C ARG A 6 7.43 1.65 20.05
N LEU A 7 8.56 2.34 20.24
CA LEU A 7 9.44 2.81 19.16
C LEU A 7 9.95 1.66 18.28
N ARG A 8 10.30 0.51 18.86
CA ARG A 8 10.70 -0.67 18.09
C ARG A 8 9.55 -1.28 17.29
N LYS A 9 8.32 -1.15 17.77
CA LYS A 9 7.12 -1.68 17.10
C LYS A 9 6.72 -0.82 15.90
N ASP A 10 6.92 0.49 16.02
CA ASP A 10 6.56 1.49 14.99
C ASP A 10 7.80 2.13 14.33
N TRP A 11 8.92 1.40 14.29
CA TRP A 11 10.23 1.92 13.84
C TRP A 11 10.18 2.49 12.43
N PHE A 12 9.33 1.93 11.56
CA PHE A 12 9.16 2.39 10.20
C PHE A 12 8.53 3.80 10.13
N MET A 13 7.50 4.06 10.96
CA MET A 13 6.85 5.37 11.03
C MET A 13 7.79 6.44 11.58
N VAL A 14 8.58 6.09 12.61
CA VAL A 14 9.66 6.95 13.12
C VAL A 14 10.71 7.18 12.05
N GLY A 15 11.09 6.12 11.32
CA GLY A 15 12.03 6.18 10.21
C GLY A 15 11.60 7.18 9.14
N ILE A 16 10.31 7.21 8.77
CA ILE A 16 9.76 8.18 7.80
C ILE A 16 10.01 9.62 8.28
N LEU A 17 9.65 9.93 9.54
CA LEU A 17 9.87 11.26 10.11
C LEU A 17 11.36 11.64 10.11
N VAL A 18 12.22 10.71 10.52
CA VAL A 18 13.67 10.93 10.54
C VAL A 18 14.20 11.21 9.15
N VAL A 19 13.84 10.42 8.13
CA VAL A 19 14.34 10.66 6.76
C VAL A 19 13.80 11.95 6.15
N ILE A 20 12.56 12.36 6.46
CA ILE A 20 12.01 13.64 6.00
C ILE A 20 12.78 14.81 6.63
N LEU A 21 13.03 14.76 7.95
CA LEU A 21 13.81 15.79 8.65
C LEU A 21 15.26 15.83 8.13
N SER A 22 15.91 14.67 7.97
CA SER A 22 17.25 14.57 7.40
C SER A 22 17.30 15.09 5.96
N ALA A 23 16.27 14.84 5.14
CA ALA A 23 16.19 15.35 3.77
C ALA A 23 16.10 16.88 3.74
N ARG A 24 15.41 17.49 4.72
CA ARG A 24 15.36 18.95 4.88
C ARG A 24 16.70 19.55 5.30
N LEU A 25 17.45 18.85 6.16
CA LEU A 25 18.74 19.32 6.68
C LEU A 25 19.89 19.15 5.67
N MET A 26 19.90 18.03 4.94
CA MET A 26 20.97 17.67 4.00
C MET A 26 20.40 17.17 2.67
N PRO A 27 19.74 18.03 1.88
CA PRO A 27 19.15 17.63 0.61
C PRO A 27 20.21 17.28 -0.44
N SER A 28 21.39 17.90 -0.40
CA SER A 28 22.48 17.72 -1.37
C SER A 28 22.99 16.27 -1.51
N VAL A 29 22.77 15.42 -0.51
CA VAL A 29 23.17 14.01 -0.53
C VAL A 29 22.26 13.16 -1.42
N GLY A 30 20.96 13.51 -1.45
CA GLY A 30 19.90 12.70 -2.06
C GLY A 30 19.26 13.30 -3.32
N VAL A 31 19.76 14.43 -3.83
CA VAL A 31 19.36 15.02 -5.12
C VAL A 31 20.00 14.29 -6.30
N LYS A 32 19.45 14.50 -7.50
CA LYS A 32 20.07 14.04 -8.75
C LYS A 32 21.51 14.55 -8.87
N GLY A 33 22.44 13.67 -9.24
CA GLY A 33 23.88 13.98 -9.28
C GLY A 33 24.57 14.04 -7.91
N GLY A 34 23.83 13.89 -6.81
CA GLY A 34 24.39 13.76 -5.46
C GLY A 34 25.12 12.43 -5.23
N PRO A 35 25.81 12.26 -4.09
CA PRO A 35 26.53 11.04 -3.73
C PRO A 35 25.72 9.75 -3.84
N LEU A 36 24.43 9.80 -3.55
CA LEU A 36 23.55 8.63 -3.66
C LEU A 36 23.14 8.29 -5.09
N ARG A 37 23.37 9.18 -6.07
CA ARG A 37 22.93 9.06 -7.47
C ARG A 37 21.54 8.41 -7.60
N PRO A 38 20.48 9.04 -7.05
CA PRO A 38 19.11 8.52 -7.07
C PRO A 38 18.66 8.01 -8.44
N GLU A 39 19.10 8.67 -9.50
CA GLU A 39 18.86 8.33 -10.90
C GLU A 39 19.30 6.90 -11.28
N ILE A 40 20.26 6.32 -10.57
CA ILE A 40 20.73 4.95 -10.82
C ILE A 40 20.36 4.04 -9.64
N THR A 41 20.74 4.44 -8.43
CA THR A 41 20.57 3.61 -7.23
C THR A 41 19.11 3.36 -6.92
N ILE A 42 18.23 4.31 -7.21
CA ILE A 42 16.81 4.12 -6.95
C ILE A 42 16.13 3.49 -8.14
N ALA A 43 16.25 4.10 -9.32
CA ALA A 43 15.54 3.67 -10.53
C ALA A 43 15.78 2.18 -10.83
N TYR A 44 17.01 1.68 -10.64
CA TYR A 44 17.36 0.31 -10.98
C TYR A 44 17.60 -0.58 -9.74
N VAL A 45 18.36 -0.13 -8.74
CA VAL A 45 18.75 -1.02 -7.64
C VAL A 45 17.64 -1.13 -6.59
N ALA A 46 17.18 -0.02 -6.04
CA ALA A 46 16.19 0.00 -4.97
C ALA A 46 14.86 -0.61 -5.41
N VAL A 47 14.39 -0.22 -6.60
CA VAL A 47 13.13 -0.71 -7.16
C VAL A 47 13.21 -2.21 -7.48
N SER A 48 14.21 -2.66 -8.22
CA SER A 48 14.35 -4.10 -8.53
C SER A 48 14.57 -4.93 -7.28
N LEU A 49 15.30 -4.43 -6.27
CA LEU A 49 15.49 -5.13 -5.01
C LEU A 49 14.17 -5.24 -4.22
N ILE A 50 13.33 -4.20 -4.20
CA ILE A 50 11.99 -4.29 -3.58
C ILE A 50 11.14 -5.37 -4.25
N PHE A 51 11.10 -5.40 -5.59
CA PHE A 51 10.27 -6.36 -6.31
C PHE A 51 10.83 -7.78 -6.31
N PHE A 52 12.15 -7.94 -6.38
CA PHE A 52 12.83 -9.22 -6.18
C PHE A 52 12.58 -9.77 -4.77
N ASN A 53 12.69 -8.93 -3.75
CA ASN A 53 12.38 -9.28 -2.37
C ASN A 53 10.90 -9.63 -2.18
N SER A 54 9.99 -8.92 -2.85
CA SER A 54 8.58 -9.25 -2.89
C SER A 54 8.35 -10.63 -3.50
N GLY A 55 9.00 -10.91 -4.65
CA GLY A 55 9.05 -12.24 -5.27
C GLY A 55 9.58 -13.30 -4.31
N LEU A 56 10.68 -13.08 -3.61
CA LEU A 56 11.20 -14.03 -2.62
C LEU A 56 10.27 -14.26 -1.43
N SER A 57 9.45 -13.28 -1.05
CA SER A 57 8.58 -13.37 0.13
C SER A 57 7.28 -14.16 -0.08
N LEU A 58 6.78 -14.20 -1.32
CA LEU A 58 5.52 -14.82 -1.70
C LEU A 58 5.63 -16.36 -1.71
N LYS A 59 4.89 -17.07 -0.84
CA LYS A 59 4.88 -18.54 -0.85
C LYS A 59 3.96 -19.06 -1.94
N THR A 60 4.44 -19.99 -2.77
CA THR A 60 3.64 -20.57 -3.85
C THR A 60 2.43 -21.34 -3.32
N GLU A 61 2.53 -21.96 -2.13
CA GLU A 61 1.41 -22.67 -1.50
C GLU A 61 0.25 -21.73 -1.13
N GLU A 62 0.58 -20.52 -0.67
CA GLU A 62 -0.41 -19.48 -0.36
C GLU A 62 -1.16 -19.10 -1.64
N LEU A 63 -0.47 -19.06 -2.79
CA LEU A 63 -1.04 -18.78 -4.10
C LEU A 63 -1.97 -19.89 -4.61
N THR A 64 -1.73 -21.15 -4.24
CA THR A 64 -2.58 -22.30 -4.64
C THR A 64 -3.78 -22.52 -3.72
N SER A 65 -3.66 -22.21 -2.42
CA SER A 65 -4.79 -22.30 -1.47
C SER A 65 -5.90 -21.26 -1.73
N ALA A 66 -5.59 -20.27 -2.56
CA ALA A 66 -6.45 -19.25 -3.14
C ALA A 66 -7.82 -19.70 -3.65
N LEU A 67 -7.88 -20.94 -4.17
CA LEU A 67 -9.01 -21.40 -4.96
C LEU A 67 -10.25 -21.69 -4.09
N LEU A 68 -10.12 -21.67 -2.76
CA LEU A 68 -11.18 -22.08 -1.84
C LEU A 68 -12.16 -20.95 -1.45
N HIS A 69 -11.81 -19.67 -1.63
CA HIS A 69 -12.66 -18.52 -1.23
C HIS A 69 -12.81 -17.45 -2.33
N VAL A 70 -13.09 -17.90 -3.57
CA VAL A 70 -13.14 -17.06 -4.78
C VAL A 70 -14.00 -15.80 -4.62
N ARG A 71 -15.17 -15.88 -3.95
CA ARG A 71 -16.06 -14.73 -3.76
C ARG A 71 -15.41 -13.60 -2.95
N LEU A 72 -14.70 -13.96 -1.89
CA LEU A 72 -13.99 -13.00 -1.03
C LEU A 72 -12.85 -12.36 -1.82
N HIS A 73 -12.07 -13.17 -2.52
CA HIS A 73 -10.94 -12.68 -3.31
C HIS A 73 -11.40 -11.73 -4.41
N LEU A 74 -12.43 -12.12 -5.17
CA LEU A 74 -13.00 -11.30 -6.23
C LEU A 74 -13.52 -9.96 -5.70
N PHE A 75 -14.20 -9.97 -4.54
CA PHE A 75 -14.65 -8.74 -3.90
C PHE A 75 -13.48 -7.82 -3.56
N VAL A 76 -12.46 -8.33 -2.87
CA VAL A 76 -11.30 -7.53 -2.44
C VAL A 76 -10.56 -6.96 -3.64
N GLN A 77 -10.27 -7.77 -4.68
CA GLN A 77 -9.54 -7.30 -5.85
C GLN A 77 -10.35 -6.29 -6.67
N SER A 78 -11.65 -6.56 -6.90
CA SER A 78 -12.52 -5.63 -7.63
C SER A 78 -12.69 -4.31 -6.88
N PHE A 79 -12.82 -4.37 -5.55
CA PHE A 79 -12.88 -3.15 -4.75
C PHE A 79 -11.58 -2.36 -4.85
N THR A 80 -10.43 -3.03 -4.69
CA THR A 80 -9.12 -2.36 -4.60
C THR A 80 -8.65 -1.78 -5.94
N LEU A 81 -8.84 -2.49 -7.04
CA LEU A 81 -8.26 -2.16 -8.35
C LEU A 81 -9.27 -1.58 -9.35
N ILE A 82 -10.58 -1.60 -9.04
CA ILE A 82 -11.61 -1.03 -9.93
C ILE A 82 -12.42 0.02 -9.18
N PHE A 83 -13.19 -0.38 -8.16
CA PHE A 83 -14.10 0.53 -7.48
C PHE A 83 -13.37 1.70 -6.81
N PHE A 84 -12.31 1.43 -6.05
CA PHE A 84 -11.56 2.45 -5.32
C PHE A 84 -10.97 3.49 -6.30
N PRO A 85 -10.20 3.11 -7.35
CA PRO A 85 -9.71 4.07 -8.34
C PRO A 85 -10.79 4.92 -8.99
N VAL A 86 -11.91 4.31 -9.39
CA VAL A 86 -13.03 5.00 -10.04
C VAL A 86 -13.74 5.96 -9.07
N ALA A 87 -13.99 5.52 -7.84
CA ALA A 87 -14.66 6.34 -6.83
C ALA A 87 -13.80 7.56 -6.44
N VAL A 88 -12.49 7.38 -6.30
CA VAL A 88 -11.58 8.52 -6.09
C VAL A 88 -11.54 9.41 -7.32
N TRP A 89 -11.48 8.86 -8.53
CA TRP A 89 -11.50 9.69 -9.75
C TRP A 89 -12.75 10.57 -9.83
N LEU A 90 -13.93 10.03 -9.51
CA LEU A 90 -15.18 10.79 -9.43
C LEU A 90 -15.11 11.90 -8.37
N LEU A 91 -14.59 11.59 -7.19
CA LEU A 91 -14.38 12.58 -6.13
C LEU A 91 -13.45 13.70 -6.60
N LEU A 92 -12.38 13.36 -7.34
CA LEU A 92 -11.43 14.33 -7.86
C LEU A 92 -12.02 15.26 -8.92
N GLN A 93 -13.04 14.84 -9.68
CA GLN A 93 -13.75 15.76 -10.59
C GLN A 93 -14.40 16.92 -9.83
N VAL A 94 -14.90 16.65 -8.63
CA VAL A 94 -15.49 17.69 -7.75
C VAL A 94 -14.38 18.51 -7.08
N LEU A 95 -13.35 17.85 -6.55
CA LEU A 95 -12.23 18.54 -5.89
C LEU A 95 -11.41 19.40 -6.84
N ALA A 96 -11.37 19.10 -8.14
CA ALA A 96 -10.72 19.92 -9.17
C ALA A 96 -11.35 21.32 -9.30
N LEU A 97 -12.57 21.54 -8.79
CA LEU A 97 -13.22 22.85 -8.73
C LEU A 97 -12.76 23.70 -7.52
N THR A 98 -11.98 23.12 -6.61
CA THR A 98 -11.45 23.79 -5.43
C THR A 98 -10.03 24.33 -5.68
N SER A 99 -9.48 25.09 -4.73
CA SER A 99 -8.12 25.64 -4.83
C SER A 99 -7.01 24.64 -4.45
N ILE A 100 -7.28 23.33 -4.42
CA ILE A 100 -6.27 22.31 -4.10
C ILE A 100 -5.27 22.22 -5.26
N ASP A 101 -3.98 22.13 -4.92
CA ASP A 101 -2.91 21.89 -5.88
C ASP A 101 -3.23 20.66 -6.79
N PRO A 102 -3.24 20.82 -8.12
CA PRO A 102 -3.56 19.74 -9.06
C PRO A 102 -2.62 18.52 -8.98
N TRP A 103 -1.36 18.70 -8.57
CA TRP A 103 -0.41 17.61 -8.38
C TRP A 103 -0.73 16.78 -7.15
N LEU A 104 -1.24 17.40 -6.09
CA LEU A 104 -1.75 16.66 -4.94
C LEU A 104 -3.01 15.87 -5.29
N LEU A 105 -3.90 16.42 -6.13
CA LEU A 105 -5.05 15.67 -6.66
C LEU A 105 -4.62 14.48 -7.51
N LYS A 106 -3.62 14.65 -8.38
CA LYS A 106 -3.01 13.53 -9.12
C LYS A 106 -2.34 12.50 -8.20
N GLY A 107 -1.74 12.95 -7.11
CA GLY A 107 -1.21 12.08 -6.06
C GLY A 107 -2.32 11.25 -5.40
N LEU A 108 -3.47 11.85 -5.08
CA LEU A 108 -4.64 11.11 -4.55
C LEU A 108 -5.14 10.04 -5.53
N GLN A 109 -5.23 10.37 -6.83
CA GLN A 109 -5.55 9.37 -7.86
C GLN A 109 -4.49 8.27 -7.92
N THR A 110 -3.22 8.62 -7.72
CA THR A 110 -2.15 7.63 -7.74
C THR A 110 -2.30 6.64 -6.58
N VAL A 111 -2.56 7.14 -5.37
CA VAL A 111 -2.82 6.30 -4.19
C VAL A 111 -3.98 5.34 -4.44
N SER A 112 -5.05 5.83 -5.07
CA SER A 112 -6.25 5.03 -5.32
C SER A 112 -5.97 3.84 -6.25
N CYS A 113 -5.03 3.97 -7.18
CA CYS A 113 -4.59 2.91 -8.09
C CYS A 113 -3.66 1.86 -7.45
N MET A 114 -3.16 2.11 -6.23
CA MET A 114 -2.15 1.23 -5.63
C MET A 114 -2.71 -0.14 -5.21
N PRO A 115 -1.89 -1.20 -5.28
CA PRO A 115 -2.24 -2.51 -4.74
C PRO A 115 -2.36 -2.52 -3.22
N PRO A 116 -2.94 -3.59 -2.63
CA PRO A 116 -2.93 -3.78 -1.19
C PRO A 116 -1.50 -4.07 -0.66
N PRO A 117 -1.17 -3.69 0.59
CA PRO A 117 0.12 -3.99 1.19
C PRO A 117 0.19 -5.42 1.72
N VAL A 118 1.33 -6.09 1.52
CA VAL A 118 1.57 -7.48 1.97
C VAL A 118 1.52 -7.65 3.49
N SER A 119 1.81 -6.61 4.27
CA SER A 119 2.03 -6.73 5.72
C SER A 119 0.95 -6.07 6.58
N SER A 120 0.71 -4.76 6.45
CA SER A 120 -0.11 -4.02 7.42
C SER A 120 -1.55 -4.53 7.50
N ALA A 121 -2.16 -4.89 6.37
CA ALA A 121 -3.54 -5.41 6.34
C ALA A 121 -3.64 -6.79 7.04
N VAL A 122 -2.64 -7.65 6.84
CA VAL A 122 -2.55 -8.97 7.50
C VAL A 122 -2.39 -8.82 9.00
N ILE A 123 -1.48 -7.95 9.45
CA ILE A 123 -1.23 -7.71 10.86
C ILE A 123 -2.50 -7.21 11.57
N LEU A 124 -3.22 -6.26 10.97
CA LEU A 124 -4.46 -5.73 11.54
C LEU A 124 -5.59 -6.78 11.53
N THR A 125 -5.71 -7.57 10.46
CA THR A 125 -6.67 -8.69 10.41
C THR A 125 -6.40 -9.69 11.53
N LYS A 126 -5.15 -10.11 11.70
CA LYS A 126 -4.71 -10.99 12.79
C LYS A 126 -4.96 -10.37 14.16
N ALA A 127 -4.68 -9.08 14.31
CA ALA A 127 -4.90 -8.37 15.57
C ALA A 127 -6.38 -8.34 15.96
N VAL A 128 -7.31 -8.25 15.02
CA VAL A 128 -8.74 -8.36 15.32
C VAL A 128 -9.17 -9.81 15.62
N GLY A 129 -8.49 -10.80 15.01
CA GLY A 129 -8.90 -12.21 15.04
C GLY A 129 -9.67 -12.64 13.80
N GLY A 130 -9.53 -11.90 12.69
CA GLY A 130 -10.17 -12.19 11.41
C GLY A 130 -9.49 -13.32 10.63
N ASN A 131 -9.94 -13.53 9.39
CA ASN A 131 -9.41 -14.58 8.52
C ASN A 131 -7.99 -14.22 8.01
N GLU A 132 -6.98 -14.59 8.80
CA GLU A 132 -5.56 -14.32 8.50
C GLU A 132 -5.13 -14.96 7.17
N ALA A 133 -5.59 -16.18 6.87
CA ALA A 133 -5.25 -16.88 5.63
C ALA A 133 -5.77 -16.13 4.39
N ALA A 134 -7.03 -15.69 4.43
CA ALA A 134 -7.61 -14.89 3.35
C ALA A 134 -6.92 -13.52 3.20
N ALA A 135 -6.50 -12.90 4.31
CA ALA A 135 -5.78 -11.65 4.28
C ALA A 135 -4.37 -11.80 3.68
N ILE A 136 -3.63 -12.84 4.06
CA ILE A 136 -2.32 -13.16 3.48
C ILE A 136 -2.47 -13.36 1.98
N PHE A 137 -3.42 -14.20 1.56
CA PHE A 137 -3.63 -14.48 0.15
C PHE A 137 -4.02 -13.21 -0.62
N ASN A 138 -5.02 -12.45 -0.19
CA ASN A 138 -5.45 -11.24 -0.92
C ASN A 138 -4.37 -10.16 -0.99
N SER A 139 -3.57 -10.04 0.06
CA SER A 139 -2.49 -9.06 0.09
C SER A 139 -1.37 -9.49 -0.86
N ALA A 140 -1.02 -10.78 -0.89
CA ALA A 140 -0.05 -11.37 -1.80
C ALA A 140 -0.50 -11.31 -3.26
N PHE A 141 -1.68 -11.88 -3.56
CA PHE A 141 -2.26 -11.93 -4.89
C PHE A 141 -2.58 -10.54 -5.42
N GLY A 142 -3.17 -9.66 -4.60
CA GLY A 142 -3.45 -8.29 -5.00
C GLY A 142 -2.21 -7.45 -5.23
N SER A 143 -1.14 -7.67 -4.45
CA SER A 143 0.17 -7.07 -4.72
C SER A 143 0.71 -7.51 -6.08
N PHE A 144 0.63 -8.80 -6.39
CA PHE A 144 1.05 -9.34 -7.69
C PHE A 144 0.19 -8.81 -8.84
N LEU A 145 -1.13 -8.80 -8.67
CA LEU A 145 -2.06 -8.31 -9.68
C LEU A 145 -1.86 -6.81 -9.93
N GLY A 146 -1.74 -6.01 -8.87
CA GLY A 146 -1.53 -4.57 -9.00
C GLY A 146 -0.16 -4.22 -9.58
N ILE A 147 0.86 -5.07 -9.44
CA ILE A 147 2.13 -4.89 -10.17
C ILE A 147 1.91 -4.75 -11.68
N VAL A 148 0.96 -5.50 -12.23
CA VAL A 148 0.60 -5.46 -13.65
C VAL A 148 -0.49 -4.42 -13.92
N VAL A 149 -1.52 -4.35 -13.07
CA VAL A 149 -2.72 -3.55 -13.30
C VAL A 149 -2.54 -2.08 -12.93
N THR A 150 -1.84 -1.76 -11.85
CA THR A 150 -1.68 -0.38 -11.35
C THR A 150 -1.08 0.57 -12.38
N PRO A 151 -0.03 0.22 -13.13
CA PRO A 151 0.48 1.14 -14.15
C PRO A 151 -0.53 1.43 -15.26
N LEU A 152 -1.31 0.43 -15.67
CA LEU A 152 -2.37 0.62 -16.66
C LEU A 152 -3.45 1.57 -16.12
N LEU A 153 -3.82 1.42 -14.84
CA LEU A 153 -4.76 2.33 -14.17
C LEU A 153 -4.19 3.76 -14.08
N LEU A 154 -2.92 3.92 -13.72
CA LEU A 154 -2.28 5.23 -13.67
C LEU A 154 -2.30 5.90 -15.04
N LEU A 155 -1.96 5.17 -16.09
CA LEU A 155 -2.00 5.67 -17.47
C LEU A 155 -3.42 6.04 -17.90
N LEU A 156 -4.42 5.24 -17.54
CA LEU A 156 -5.82 5.49 -17.84
C LEU A 156 -6.35 6.77 -17.16
N PHE A 157 -6.06 6.95 -15.87
CA PHE A 157 -6.64 8.05 -15.09
C PHE A 157 -5.83 9.35 -15.12
N LEU A 158 -4.51 9.27 -15.22
CA LEU A 158 -3.63 10.44 -15.20
C LEU A 158 -3.24 10.91 -16.60
N GLY A 159 -3.45 10.06 -17.62
CA GLY A 159 -3.06 10.31 -19.00
C GLY A 159 -1.55 10.27 -19.20
N SER A 160 -1.11 10.09 -20.44
CA SER A 160 0.27 10.40 -20.80
C SER A 160 0.43 11.92 -20.83
N SER A 161 1.32 12.47 -20.01
CA SER A 161 1.99 13.71 -20.43
C SER A 161 2.59 13.43 -21.81
N SER A 162 2.22 14.26 -22.79
CA SER A 162 2.41 14.11 -24.25
C SER A 162 3.85 13.88 -24.74
N SER A 163 4.81 13.70 -23.85
CA SER A 163 6.23 13.52 -24.09
C SER A 163 6.76 12.08 -23.94
N VAL A 164 6.04 11.16 -23.28
CA VAL A 164 6.57 9.81 -23.00
C VAL A 164 5.75 8.70 -23.69
N PRO A 165 6.35 7.92 -24.61
CA PRO A 165 5.65 6.84 -25.31
C PRO A 165 5.14 5.74 -24.36
N PHE A 166 3.89 5.31 -24.53
CA PHE A 166 3.29 4.22 -23.74
C PHE A 166 4.13 2.93 -23.74
N SER A 167 4.74 2.63 -24.90
CA SER A 167 5.58 1.44 -25.08
C SER A 167 6.83 1.46 -24.18
N SER A 168 7.46 2.62 -23.99
CA SER A 168 8.67 2.73 -23.16
C SER A 168 8.34 2.59 -21.67
N ILE A 169 7.26 3.22 -21.19
CA ILE A 169 6.79 3.06 -19.81
C ILE A 169 6.47 1.60 -19.51
N PHE A 170 5.71 0.94 -20.40
CA PHE A 170 5.36 -0.47 -20.22
C PHE A 170 6.59 -1.39 -20.22
N SER A 171 7.51 -1.21 -21.18
CA SER A 171 8.75 -1.99 -21.26
C SER A 171 9.62 -1.80 -20.01
N GLN A 172 9.75 -0.57 -19.54
CA GLN A 172 10.53 -0.26 -18.35
C GLN A 172 9.91 -0.86 -17.09
N LEU A 173 8.60 -0.74 -16.91
CA LEU A 173 7.90 -1.38 -15.79
C LEU A 173 8.04 -2.90 -15.83
N PHE A 174 7.89 -3.50 -17.00
CA PHE A 174 8.08 -4.94 -17.14
C PHE A 174 9.50 -5.37 -16.70
N MET A 175 10.52 -4.64 -17.16
CA MET A 175 11.93 -4.93 -16.82
C MET A 175 12.30 -4.63 -15.38
N THR A 176 11.71 -3.60 -14.75
CA THR A 176 12.10 -3.16 -13.40
C THR A 176 11.23 -3.77 -12.30
N VAL A 177 10.02 -4.22 -12.65
CA VAL A 177 9.02 -4.73 -11.71
C VAL A 177 8.75 -6.22 -11.91
N VAL A 178 8.29 -6.60 -13.11
CA VAL A 178 7.83 -7.97 -13.39
C VAL A 178 9.01 -8.94 -13.45
N VAL A 179 10.09 -8.60 -14.17
CA VAL A 179 11.27 -9.45 -14.31
C VAL A 179 11.93 -9.74 -12.95
N PRO A 180 12.26 -8.75 -12.09
CA PRO A 180 12.84 -9.03 -10.78
C PRO A 180 11.93 -9.83 -9.88
N LEU A 181 10.61 -9.64 -9.96
CA LEU A 181 9.65 -10.44 -9.21
C LEU A 181 9.67 -11.92 -9.65
N ILE A 182 9.63 -12.18 -10.96
CA ILE A 182 9.71 -13.54 -11.51
C ILE A 182 11.03 -14.20 -11.10
N LEU A 183 12.14 -13.49 -11.22
CA LEU A 183 13.44 -13.98 -10.75
C LEU A 183 13.42 -14.30 -9.25
N GLY A 184 12.82 -13.44 -8.42
CA GLY A 184 12.64 -13.68 -7.00
C GLY A 184 11.83 -14.95 -6.72
N GLN A 185 10.72 -15.16 -7.44
CA GLN A 185 9.91 -16.38 -7.33
C GLN A 185 10.67 -17.65 -7.76
N VAL A 186 11.40 -17.57 -8.86
CA VAL A 186 12.24 -18.67 -9.36
C VAL A 186 13.34 -19.00 -8.34
N CYS A 187 14.06 -17.99 -7.85
CA CYS A 187 15.08 -18.16 -6.81
C CYS A 187 14.49 -18.74 -5.52
N ARG A 188 13.28 -18.34 -5.13
CA ARG A 188 12.59 -18.88 -3.95
C ARG A 188 12.42 -20.39 -4.04
N ARG A 189 12.07 -20.92 -5.22
CA ARG A 189 11.91 -22.37 -5.43
C ARG A 189 13.18 -23.14 -5.07
N PHE A 190 14.35 -22.60 -5.38
CA PHE A 190 15.64 -23.22 -5.09
C PHE A 190 16.14 -22.96 -3.66
N LEU A 191 15.83 -21.78 -3.09
CA LEU A 191 16.34 -21.36 -1.79
C LEU A 191 15.34 -21.58 -0.63
N ARG A 192 14.20 -22.22 -0.89
CA ARG A 192 13.09 -22.34 0.06
C ARG A 192 13.53 -22.76 1.46
N GLU A 193 14.28 -23.86 1.57
CA GLU A 193 14.72 -24.39 2.87
C GLU A 193 15.64 -23.40 3.60
N PHE A 194 16.55 -22.75 2.88
CA PHE A 194 17.46 -21.75 3.46
C PHE A 194 16.67 -20.54 3.97
N LEU A 195 15.71 -20.04 3.19
CA LEU A 195 14.86 -18.91 3.54
C LEU A 195 14.01 -19.20 4.78
N GLU A 196 13.40 -20.38 4.84
CA GLU A 196 12.57 -20.81 5.97
C GLU A 196 13.41 -21.02 7.24
N ARG A 197 14.63 -21.54 7.13
CA ARG A 197 15.56 -21.70 8.27
C ARG A 197 16.09 -20.37 8.79
N ARG A 198 16.50 -19.45 7.90
CA ARG A 198 17.12 -18.18 8.27
C ARG A 198 16.13 -17.08 8.64
N LYS A 199 14.85 -17.23 8.30
CA LYS A 199 13.77 -16.26 8.58
C LYS A 199 14.20 -14.83 8.21
N LEU A 200 14.69 -14.66 6.98
CA LEU A 200 15.19 -13.37 6.52
C LEU A 200 14.12 -12.28 6.69
N PRO A 201 14.48 -11.09 7.20
CA PRO A 201 13.53 -10.03 7.50
C PRO A 201 13.18 -9.25 6.22
N PHE A 202 12.59 -9.91 5.22
CA PHE A 202 12.25 -9.33 3.92
C PHE A 202 11.49 -8.00 4.06
N GLY A 203 10.53 -7.91 4.99
CA GLY A 203 9.79 -6.68 5.25
C GLY A 203 10.67 -5.53 5.74
N ALA A 204 11.68 -5.81 6.59
CA ALA A 204 12.60 -4.78 7.08
C ALA A 204 13.55 -4.31 5.97
N ILE A 205 14.03 -5.22 5.12
CA ILE A 205 14.87 -4.89 3.96
C ILE A 205 14.09 -3.97 3.01
N SER A 206 12.87 -4.36 2.61
CA SER A 206 12.01 -3.51 1.77
C SER A 206 11.69 -2.16 2.44
N SER A 207 11.48 -2.14 3.75
CA SER A 207 11.21 -0.90 4.50
C SER A 207 12.42 0.03 4.54
N ALA A 208 13.65 -0.51 4.73
CA ALA A 208 14.88 0.28 4.72
C ALA A 208 15.15 0.88 3.33
N VAL A 209 14.95 0.09 2.28
CA VAL A 209 15.09 0.54 0.89
C VAL A 209 14.04 1.62 0.59
N LEU A 210 12.81 1.43 1.05
CA LEU A 210 11.75 2.43 0.93
C LEU A 210 12.08 3.74 1.66
N LEU A 211 12.66 3.68 2.87
CA LEU A 211 13.12 4.88 3.59
C LEU A 211 14.18 5.67 2.79
N MET A 212 15.09 4.97 2.10
CA MET A 212 16.06 5.59 1.19
C MET A 212 15.36 6.26 -0.01
N ILE A 213 14.33 5.61 -0.57
CA ILE A 213 13.54 6.18 -1.66
C ILE A 213 12.82 7.45 -1.19
N ILE A 214 12.19 7.41 -0.01
CA ILE A 214 11.51 8.56 0.60
C ILE A 214 12.51 9.70 0.83
N TYR A 215 13.65 9.40 1.42
CA TYR A 215 14.72 10.38 1.69
C TYR A 215 15.09 11.17 0.42
N THR A 216 15.49 10.47 -0.64
CA THR A 216 15.90 11.09 -1.91
C THR A 216 14.77 11.84 -2.60
N THR A 217 13.52 11.33 -2.54
CA THR A 217 12.36 12.05 -3.09
C THR A 217 12.15 13.38 -2.36
N PHE A 218 12.25 13.41 -1.03
CA PHE A 218 12.15 14.65 -0.27
C PHE A 218 13.37 15.56 -0.46
N CYS A 219 14.57 15.01 -0.65
CA CYS A 219 15.76 15.82 -0.99
C CYS A 219 15.53 16.60 -2.30
N ASP A 220 15.00 15.93 -3.32
CA ASP A 220 14.64 16.53 -4.61
C ASP A 220 13.52 17.58 -4.45
N THR A 221 12.54 17.29 -3.58
CA THR A 221 11.45 18.22 -3.24
C THR A 221 11.98 19.50 -2.60
N PHE A 222 12.77 19.38 -1.54
CA PHE A 222 13.25 20.52 -0.76
C PHE A 222 14.34 21.33 -1.48
N SER A 223 14.98 20.75 -2.50
CA SER A 223 15.95 21.46 -3.33
C SER A 223 15.31 22.24 -4.48
N ASN A 224 14.03 22.03 -4.75
CA ASN A 224 13.33 22.68 -5.84
C ASN A 224 12.62 23.95 -5.32
N PRO A 225 13.14 25.16 -5.59
CA PRO A 225 12.57 26.41 -5.08
C PRO A 225 11.17 26.72 -5.65
N ASN A 226 10.78 26.05 -6.74
CA ASN A 226 9.48 26.22 -7.40
C ASN A 226 8.34 25.42 -6.73
N ILE A 227 8.64 24.60 -5.70
CA ILE A 227 7.65 23.79 -5.00
C ILE A 227 7.26 24.52 -3.70
N GLU A 228 6.35 25.49 -3.81
CA GLU A 228 5.68 26.07 -2.63
C GLU A 228 4.55 25.15 -2.18
N LEU A 229 4.80 24.35 -1.15
CA LEU A 229 3.76 23.56 -0.50
C LEU A 229 2.87 24.47 0.35
N ASP A 230 1.72 24.86 -0.18
CA ASP A 230 0.69 25.53 0.62
C ASP A 230 0.23 24.62 1.77
N LEU A 231 0.43 25.10 3.00
CA LEU A 231 0.03 24.41 4.23
C LEU A 231 -1.48 24.14 4.27
N GLY A 232 -2.28 25.04 3.69
CA GLY A 232 -3.73 24.87 3.60
C GLY A 232 -4.10 23.65 2.75
N SER A 233 -3.55 23.58 1.53
CA SER A 233 -3.72 22.46 0.61
C SER A 233 -3.24 21.13 1.20
N LEU A 234 -2.10 21.12 1.89
CA LEU A 234 -1.58 19.91 2.53
C LEU A 234 -2.49 19.42 3.67
N LEU A 235 -2.96 20.32 4.53
CA LEU A 235 -3.89 19.98 5.60
C LEU A 235 -5.22 19.44 5.04
N LEU A 236 -5.73 20.07 3.98
CA LEU A 236 -6.94 19.62 3.30
C LEU A 236 -6.76 18.22 2.71
N VAL A 237 -5.62 17.91 2.10
CA VAL A 237 -5.29 16.56 1.60
C VAL A 237 -5.24 15.53 2.72
N VAL A 238 -4.68 15.87 3.88
CA VAL A 238 -4.72 14.99 5.06
C VAL A 238 -6.17 14.68 5.44
N VAL A 239 -7.02 15.69 5.56
CA VAL A 239 -8.44 15.51 5.90
C VAL A 239 -9.16 14.65 4.87
N ILE A 240 -8.91 14.86 3.58
CA ILE A 240 -9.48 14.06 2.48
C ILE A 240 -9.04 12.60 2.60
N ILE A 241 -7.76 12.33 2.84
CA ILE A 241 -7.23 10.97 2.99
C ILE A 241 -7.89 10.24 4.16
N PHE A 242 -7.99 10.90 5.32
CA PHE A 242 -8.69 10.33 6.48
C PHE A 242 -10.16 10.04 6.17
N SER A 243 -10.82 10.97 5.47
CA SER A 243 -12.22 10.84 5.07
C SER A 243 -12.43 9.68 4.08
N ILE A 244 -11.59 9.56 3.05
CA ILE A 244 -11.64 8.45 2.07
C ILE A 244 -11.41 7.12 2.78
N GLN A 245 -10.36 7.01 3.58
CA GLN A 245 -10.01 5.77 4.28
C GLN A 245 -11.14 5.33 5.20
N LEU A 246 -11.66 6.23 6.05
CA LEU A 246 -12.76 5.91 6.95
C LEU A 246 -14.04 5.54 6.20
N SER A 247 -14.39 6.29 5.15
CA SER A 247 -15.59 6.06 4.34
C SER A 247 -15.54 4.70 3.65
N PHE A 248 -14.40 4.33 3.06
CA PHE A 248 -14.25 3.03 2.41
C PHE A 248 -14.15 1.87 3.40
N MET A 249 -13.53 2.07 4.58
CA MET A 249 -13.57 1.07 5.65
C MET A 249 -15.01 0.83 6.13
N LEU A 250 -15.80 1.89 6.30
CA LEU A 250 -17.21 1.78 6.67
C LEU A 250 -18.04 1.13 5.56
N LEU A 251 -17.83 1.53 4.30
CA LEU A 251 -18.54 0.97 3.15
C LEU A 251 -18.25 -0.53 3.01
N THR A 252 -16.99 -0.92 3.04
CA THR A 252 -16.59 -2.33 2.94
C THR A 252 -17.09 -3.13 4.12
N PHE A 253 -17.07 -2.57 5.34
CA PHE A 253 -17.63 -3.20 6.53
C PHE A 253 -19.14 -3.39 6.41
N THR A 254 -19.89 -2.35 6.05
CA THR A 254 -21.35 -2.41 5.94
C THR A 254 -21.82 -3.31 4.81
N VAL A 255 -21.13 -3.31 3.66
CA VAL A 255 -21.44 -4.21 2.54
C VAL A 255 -21.10 -5.65 2.93
N SER A 256 -19.89 -5.93 3.39
CA SER A 256 -19.46 -7.31 3.70
C SER A 256 -20.10 -7.89 4.96
N SER A 257 -20.70 -7.08 5.83
CA SER A 257 -21.49 -7.55 6.98
C SER A 257 -22.92 -7.95 6.62
N ARG A 258 -23.38 -7.68 5.38
CA ARG A 258 -24.72 -8.08 4.94
C ARG A 258 -24.78 -9.59 4.74
N SER A 259 -25.79 -10.23 5.32
CA SER A 259 -26.04 -11.67 5.20
C SER A 259 -26.18 -12.14 3.74
N ALA A 260 -26.67 -11.28 2.85
CA ALA A 260 -26.86 -11.58 1.42
C ALA A 260 -25.57 -11.95 0.68
N LEU A 261 -24.39 -11.50 1.15
CA LEU A 261 -23.10 -11.82 0.52
C LEU A 261 -22.47 -13.11 1.04
N GLY A 262 -22.97 -13.65 2.16
CA GLY A 262 -22.53 -14.93 2.72
C GLY A 262 -21.11 -14.93 3.30
N PHE A 263 -20.53 -13.76 3.62
CA PHE A 263 -19.22 -13.67 4.27
C PHE A 263 -19.33 -13.95 5.77
N SER A 264 -18.34 -14.66 6.32
CA SER A 264 -18.24 -14.82 7.77
C SER A 264 -17.75 -13.52 8.44
N PRO A 265 -17.98 -13.31 9.75
CA PRO A 265 -17.42 -12.15 10.45
C PRO A 265 -15.90 -12.04 10.34
N ALA A 266 -15.20 -13.18 10.29
CA ALA A 266 -13.76 -13.22 10.09
C ALA A 266 -13.35 -12.75 8.67
N ASP A 267 -14.16 -13.07 7.66
CA ASP A 267 -13.98 -12.63 6.27
C ASP A 267 -14.26 -11.14 6.11
N THR A 268 -15.30 -10.60 6.75
CA THR A 268 -15.60 -9.16 6.78
C THR A 268 -14.37 -8.36 7.23
N VAL A 269 -13.69 -8.82 8.27
CA VAL A 269 -12.48 -8.14 8.76
C VAL A 269 -11.34 -8.19 7.75
N ALA A 270 -11.11 -9.35 7.13
CA ALA A 270 -10.11 -9.46 6.06
C ALA A 270 -10.46 -8.55 4.88
N ILE A 271 -11.74 -8.47 4.50
CA ILE A 271 -12.24 -7.59 3.43
C ILE A 271 -11.94 -6.13 3.76
N VAL A 272 -12.33 -5.65 4.95
CA VAL A 272 -12.14 -4.23 5.34
C VAL A 272 -10.69 -3.80 5.23
N PHE A 273 -9.75 -4.58 5.78
CA PHE A 273 -8.34 -4.19 5.76
C PHE A 273 -7.69 -4.44 4.39
N CYS A 274 -7.94 -5.58 3.75
CA CYS A 274 -7.28 -5.90 2.47
C CYS A 274 -7.80 -5.08 1.29
N SER A 275 -9.04 -4.56 1.35
CA SER A 275 -9.60 -3.79 0.23
C SER A 275 -9.30 -2.29 0.30
N THR A 276 -9.11 -1.76 1.51
CA THR A 276 -8.90 -0.32 1.72
C THR A 276 -7.45 0.07 1.88
N HIS A 277 -6.59 -0.84 2.36
CA HIS A 277 -5.19 -0.51 2.53
C HIS A 277 -4.46 -0.47 1.19
N LYS A 278 -3.53 0.48 1.05
CA LYS A 278 -2.71 0.72 -0.14
C LYS A 278 -1.22 0.61 0.18
N SER A 279 -0.47 0.06 -0.78
CA SER A 279 0.95 -0.28 -0.60
C SER A 279 1.87 0.89 -0.94
N LEU A 280 2.50 1.47 0.08
CA LEU A 280 3.56 2.47 -0.09
C LEU A 280 4.82 1.84 -0.71
N THR A 281 5.15 0.61 -0.29
CA THR A 281 6.36 -0.12 -0.73
C THR A 281 6.35 -0.39 -2.22
N LEU A 282 5.19 -0.70 -2.80
CA LEU A 282 5.07 -0.88 -4.25
C LEU A 282 4.81 0.45 -4.97
N GLY A 283 4.11 1.39 -4.32
CA GLY A 283 3.68 2.61 -4.96
C GLY A 283 4.75 3.65 -5.25
N ILE A 284 5.72 3.89 -4.35
CA ILE A 284 6.79 4.86 -4.64
C ILE A 284 7.69 4.38 -5.80
N PRO A 285 8.15 3.12 -5.84
CA PRO A 285 8.80 2.56 -7.03
C PRO A 285 8.04 2.78 -8.33
N MET A 286 6.73 2.47 -8.33
CA MET A 286 5.89 2.65 -9.51
C MET A 286 5.79 4.11 -9.94
N LEU A 287 5.62 5.02 -8.99
CA LEU A 287 5.60 6.46 -9.25
C LEU A 287 6.89 6.94 -9.90
N LYS A 288 8.06 6.51 -9.39
CA LYS A 288 9.35 6.90 -9.94
C LYS A 288 9.56 6.44 -11.38
N ILE A 289 8.99 5.29 -11.75
CA ILE A 289 9.07 4.76 -13.12
C ILE A 289 8.06 5.46 -14.04
N VAL A 290 6.79 5.55 -13.63
CA VAL A 290 5.72 6.12 -14.47
C VAL A 290 5.91 7.62 -14.68
N PHE A 291 6.42 8.33 -13.68
CA PHE A 291 6.67 9.77 -13.71
C PHE A 291 8.18 10.07 -13.70
N GLU A 292 8.99 9.20 -14.30
CA GLU A 292 10.42 9.45 -14.43
C GLU A 292 10.68 10.76 -15.18
N GLY A 293 11.58 11.58 -14.64
CA GLY A 293 11.90 12.89 -15.23
C GLY A 293 10.85 13.99 -15.00
N TYR A 294 9.76 13.70 -14.29
CA TYR A 294 8.72 14.69 -14.00
C TYR A 294 9.11 15.60 -12.81
N GLU A 295 9.06 16.91 -13.01
CA GLU A 295 9.49 17.90 -12.00
C GLU A 295 8.65 17.85 -10.71
N HIS A 296 7.38 17.44 -10.80
CA HIS A 296 6.45 17.37 -9.66
C HIS A 296 6.27 15.96 -9.06
N LEU A 297 7.17 15.01 -9.36
CA LEU A 297 7.13 13.63 -8.84
C LEU A 297 7.06 13.60 -7.29
N SER A 298 7.76 14.52 -6.65
CA SER A 298 7.73 14.78 -5.23
C SER A 298 6.32 15.05 -4.69
N LEU A 299 5.62 16.02 -5.28
CA LEU A 299 4.25 16.41 -4.91
C LEU A 299 3.27 15.27 -5.11
N ILE A 300 3.35 14.56 -6.23
CA ILE A 300 2.49 13.39 -6.53
C ILE A 300 2.71 12.28 -5.49
N SER A 301 3.91 12.16 -4.92
CA SER A 301 4.23 11.15 -3.90
C SER A 301 3.67 11.49 -2.51
N VAL A 302 3.39 12.76 -2.21
CA VAL A 302 2.97 13.22 -0.87
C VAL A 302 1.69 12.51 -0.38
N PRO A 303 0.59 12.43 -1.16
CA PRO A 303 -0.61 11.74 -0.70
C PRO A 303 -0.36 10.26 -0.33
N LEU A 304 0.53 9.57 -1.04
CA LEU A 304 0.86 8.16 -0.75
C LEU A 304 1.60 8.03 0.60
N LEU A 305 2.49 8.97 0.88
CA LEU A 305 3.25 9.05 2.13
C LEU A 305 2.37 9.40 3.33
N ILE A 306 1.29 10.15 3.12
CA ILE A 306 0.29 10.47 4.15
C ILE A 306 -0.69 9.30 4.34
N TYR A 307 -1.12 8.67 3.25
CA TYR A 307 -2.11 7.58 3.30
C TYR A 307 -1.62 6.38 4.10
N HIS A 308 -0.36 6.00 3.92
CA HIS A 308 0.19 4.80 4.55
C HIS A 308 0.22 4.81 6.10
N PRO A 309 0.69 5.87 6.78
CA PRO A 309 0.55 5.96 8.23
C PRO A 309 -0.92 6.17 8.64
N ALA A 310 -1.72 6.93 7.88
CA ALA A 310 -3.14 7.16 8.19
C ALA A 310 -3.95 5.85 8.24
N GLN A 311 -3.80 4.97 7.24
CA GLN A 311 -4.48 3.67 7.23
C GLN A 311 -4.05 2.76 8.40
N ILE A 312 -2.78 2.80 8.81
CA ILE A 312 -2.27 1.98 9.92
C ILE A 312 -2.82 2.52 11.24
N LEU A 313 -2.80 3.84 11.42
CA LEU A 313 -3.34 4.51 12.60
C LEU A 313 -4.83 4.24 12.75
N LEU A 314 -5.62 4.54 11.72
CA LEU A 314 -7.07 4.30 11.70
C LEU A 314 -7.39 2.83 11.91
N GLY A 315 -6.70 1.94 11.20
CA GLY A 315 -6.88 0.50 11.35
C GLY A 315 -6.59 0.04 12.77
N SER A 316 -5.49 0.50 13.38
CA SER A 316 -5.10 0.16 14.75
C SER A 316 -6.10 0.67 15.80
N VAL A 317 -6.61 1.90 15.63
CA VAL A 317 -7.63 2.49 16.50
C VAL A 317 -8.94 1.72 16.42
N LEU A 318 -9.29 1.19 15.24
CA LEU A 318 -10.51 0.41 15.03
C LEU A 318 -10.41 -1.05 15.49
N VAL A 319 -9.20 -1.58 15.72
CA VAL A 319 -9.01 -2.98 16.15
C VAL A 319 -9.89 -3.37 17.34
N PRO A 320 -9.93 -2.63 18.47
CA PRO A 320 -10.74 -2.99 19.63
C PRO A 320 -12.24 -3.02 19.31
N THR A 321 -12.73 -2.02 18.56
CA THR A 321 -14.14 -1.90 18.19
C THR A 321 -14.58 -3.05 17.28
N ILE A 322 -13.80 -3.36 16.23
CA ILE A 322 -14.12 -4.46 15.31
C ILE A 322 -14.00 -5.81 16.03
N ARG A 323 -13.04 -5.96 16.96
CA ARG A 323 -12.91 -7.17 17.79
C ARG A 323 -14.14 -7.37 18.68
N ALA A 324 -14.61 -6.30 19.34
CA ALA A 324 -15.84 -6.35 20.14
C ALA A 324 -17.04 -6.76 19.29
N TRP A 325 -17.21 -6.16 18.11
CA TRP A 325 -18.25 -6.54 17.14
C TRP A 325 -18.18 -8.03 16.76
N MET A 326 -16.98 -8.53 16.45
CA MET A 326 -16.76 -9.93 16.09
C MET A 326 -17.12 -10.89 17.23
N SER A 327 -16.82 -10.51 18.47
CA SER A 327 -17.19 -11.29 19.66
C SER A 327 -18.68 -11.21 20.02
N SER A 328 -19.37 -10.14 19.64
CA SER A 328 -20.82 -9.96 19.85
C SER A 328 -21.70 -10.58 18.76
N GLY A 329 -21.09 -11.07 17.67
CA GLY A 329 -21.80 -11.89 16.67
C GLY A 329 -22.36 -13.18 17.30
N PRO A 330 -23.43 -13.77 16.75
CA PRO A 330 -24.20 -14.81 17.44
C PRO A 330 -23.37 -16.10 17.64
N LYS A 331 -22.70 -16.20 18.79
CA LYS A 331 -22.21 -17.44 19.38
C LYS A 331 -22.69 -17.52 20.83
N ALA A 332 -23.96 -17.94 21.02
CA ALA A 332 -24.44 -18.74 22.16
C ALA A 332 -25.99 -18.78 22.26
N VAL A 333 -26.67 -19.49 21.34
CA VAL A 333 -28.02 -20.06 21.62
C VAL A 333 -28.02 -21.59 21.55
N LYS A 334 -26.89 -22.22 21.21
CA LYS A 334 -26.73 -23.68 21.27
C LYS A 334 -25.69 -24.01 22.33
N LEU A 335 -26.13 -24.27 23.56
CA LEU A 335 -25.58 -25.26 24.53
C LEU A 335 -26.04 -25.10 25.99
N SER A 336 -27.08 -24.31 26.31
CA SER A 336 -27.62 -24.23 27.69
C SER A 336 -28.97 -24.93 27.93
N ASN A 337 -29.64 -25.45 26.89
CA ASN A 337 -30.99 -26.04 27.01
C ASN A 337 -31.06 -27.56 26.80
N LEU A 338 -29.95 -28.28 27.00
CA LEU A 338 -29.98 -29.73 27.14
C LEU A 338 -29.51 -30.08 28.55
N GLN A 339 -30.38 -29.86 29.52
CA GLN A 339 -30.36 -30.68 30.74
C GLN A 339 -31.12 -31.97 30.42
N PRO A 340 -30.51 -33.15 30.59
CA PRO A 340 -31.25 -34.40 30.58
C PRO A 340 -31.90 -34.55 31.96
N VAL A 341 -33.23 -34.47 32.01
CA VAL A 341 -34.04 -35.11 33.06
C VAL A 341 -35.20 -35.80 32.37
#